data_AF-A0A1V5YF82-F1
#
_entry.id   AF-A0A1V5YF82-F1
#
_cell.length_a   1.000
_cell.length_b   1.000
_cell.length_c   1.000
_cell.angle_alpha   90.00
_cell.angle_beta   90.00
_cell.angle_gamma   90.00
#
_symmetry.space_group_name_H-M   'P 1'
#
loop_
_entity.id
_entity.type
_entity.pdbx_description
1 polymer ?
#
loop_
_entity_poly.entity_id
_entity_poly.type
_entity_poly.pdbx_seq_one_letter_code
_entity_poly.pdbx_strand_id
1 'polypeptide(L)'
;MRRIAFAFSLTADGKLVMTEPRWPARCVCCGEPVGSGGVAVHHVAGQRTDSLGTTRGYPLAWRVPCCPTCISHQIGVPSGVATVLLVAGLLTLLVVGYLLFLAGLAYNTLAILAYVVLILVMGYGGYVYVRNLTLSREALARSRMKPTCTRQELAVVATSETGRIIFTFYNEAYAEEFQQLNPAGVPA
;
A
#
# COMPACT_ATOMS: atom_id res chain seq x y z
N MET A 1 2.81 -8.60 16.79
CA MET A 1 2.02 -7.63 15.99
C MET A 1 0.76 -7.33 16.77
N ARG A 2 0.44 -6.06 16.99
CA ARG A 2 -0.68 -5.64 17.85
C ARG A 2 -1.66 -4.76 17.08
N ARG A 3 -2.96 -4.97 17.27
CA ARG A 3 -4.04 -4.24 16.61
C ARG A 3 -4.82 -3.43 17.64
N ILE A 4 -5.09 -2.18 17.33
CA ILE A 4 -5.81 -1.26 18.21
C ILE A 4 -6.90 -0.58 17.38
N ALA A 5 -8.16 -0.80 17.77
CA ALA A 5 -9.34 -0.28 17.10
C ALA A 5 -9.87 0.98 17.76
N PHE A 6 -10.23 1.97 16.94
CA PHE A 6 -11.00 3.14 17.33
C PHE A 6 -12.38 3.06 16.71
N ALA A 7 -13.41 3.23 17.52
CA ALA A 7 -14.75 3.42 17.02
C ALA A 7 -14.85 4.76 16.29
N PHE A 8 -15.57 4.78 15.18
CA PHE A 8 -15.99 6.01 14.52
C PHE A 8 -17.50 6.01 14.32
N SER A 9 -18.09 7.19 14.29
CA SER A 9 -19.50 7.39 13.96
C SER A 9 -19.64 8.38 12.81
N LEU A 10 -20.82 8.44 12.22
CA LEU A 10 -21.17 9.44 11.22
C LEU A 10 -22.14 10.43 11.86
N THR A 11 -21.91 11.73 11.69
CA THR A 11 -22.90 12.75 12.07
C THR A 11 -24.14 12.69 11.17
N ALA A 12 -25.22 13.37 11.57
CA ALA A 12 -26.41 13.54 10.74
C ALA A 12 -26.09 14.14 9.36
N ASP A 13 -25.09 15.04 9.30
CA ASP A 13 -24.58 15.66 8.06
C ASP A 13 -23.63 14.74 7.27
N GLY A 14 -23.45 13.50 7.71
CA GLY A 14 -22.63 12.48 7.05
C GLY A 14 -21.13 12.69 7.19
N LYS A 15 -20.64 13.43 8.20
CA LYS A 15 -19.20 13.56 8.49
C LYS A 15 -18.73 12.45 9.42
N LEU A 16 -17.54 11.90 9.17
CA LEU A 16 -16.93 10.91 10.05
C LEU A 16 -16.34 11.60 11.28
N VAL A 17 -16.74 11.11 12.46
CA VAL A 17 -16.25 11.54 13.76
C VAL A 17 -15.53 10.37 14.42
N MET A 18 -14.27 10.60 14.75
CA MET A 18 -13.42 9.66 15.50
C MET A 18 -12.57 10.46 16.47
N THR A 19 -12.30 9.90 17.65
CA THR A 19 -11.33 10.48 18.57
C THR A 19 -9.95 10.52 17.90
N GLU A 20 -9.30 11.68 17.91
CA GLU A 20 -7.96 11.82 17.34
C GLU A 20 -6.94 11.01 18.15
N PRO A 21 -6.20 10.08 17.53
CA PRO A 21 -5.24 9.25 18.24
C PRO A 21 -3.99 10.05 18.61
N ARG A 22 -3.55 9.91 19.85
CA ARG A 22 -2.29 10.47 20.36
C ARG A 22 -1.13 9.52 20.08
N TRP A 23 -0.07 10.02 19.47
CA TRP A 23 1.08 9.19 19.09
C TRP A 23 2.22 9.31 20.10
N PRO A 24 2.88 8.19 20.48
CA PRO A 24 4.12 8.21 21.25
C PRO A 24 5.21 9.10 20.61
N ALA A 25 5.99 9.82 21.43
CA ALA A 25 7.05 10.73 20.97
C ALA A 25 8.36 10.02 20.56
N ARG A 26 8.25 8.91 19.84
CA ARG A 26 9.36 8.10 19.35
C ARG A 26 9.04 7.51 17.98
N CYS A 27 10.01 6.90 17.31
CA CYS A 27 9.80 6.36 15.97
C CYS A 27 8.94 5.11 16.03
N VAL A 28 7.85 5.08 15.24
CA VAL A 28 6.97 3.91 15.12
C VAL A 28 7.68 2.63 14.63
N CYS A 29 8.77 2.78 13.88
CA CYS A 29 9.54 1.66 13.33
C CYS A 29 10.59 1.14 14.31
N CYS A 30 11.58 1.96 14.67
CA CYS A 30 12.74 1.53 15.46
C CYS A 30 12.67 1.90 16.95
N GLY A 31 11.68 2.69 17.39
CA GLY A 31 11.51 3.10 18.79
C GLY A 31 12.47 4.19 19.27
N GLU A 32 13.38 4.70 18.43
CA GLU A 32 14.28 5.81 18.77
C GLU A 32 13.50 7.11 19.03
N PRO A 33 13.96 8.01 19.91
CA PRO A 33 13.31 9.30 20.16
C PRO A 33 13.24 10.15 18.88
N VAL A 34 12.11 10.80 18.64
CA VAL A 34 11.89 11.65 17.46
C VAL A 34 11.45 13.04 17.92
N GLY A 35 12.21 14.07 17.53
CA GLY A 35 11.90 15.47 17.86
C GLY A 35 10.72 16.04 17.05
N SER A 36 10.86 16.14 15.71
CA SER A 36 9.85 16.78 14.85
C SER A 36 9.61 16.08 13.51
N GLY A 37 10.12 14.84 13.35
CA GLY A 37 9.92 14.02 12.16
C GLY A 37 8.60 13.23 12.19
N GLY A 38 7.96 13.06 11.04
CA GLY A 38 6.78 12.21 10.94
C GLY A 38 6.44 11.87 9.50
N VAL A 39 5.75 10.75 9.35
CA VAL A 39 5.22 10.26 8.08
C VAL A 39 3.70 10.37 8.09
N ALA A 40 3.11 10.74 6.95
CA ALA A 40 1.66 10.73 6.82
C ALA A 40 1.18 9.29 6.58
N VAL A 41 0.30 8.81 7.45
CA VAL A 41 -0.45 7.57 7.26
C VAL A 41 -1.83 7.96 6.75
N HIS A 42 -2.11 7.62 5.50
CA HIS A 42 -3.40 7.88 4.87
C HIS A 42 -4.26 6.62 4.92
N HIS A 43 -5.56 6.80 5.19
CA HIS A 43 -6.56 5.75 5.10
C HIS A 43 -7.87 6.32 4.58
N VAL A 44 -8.72 5.49 3.97
CA VAL A 44 -10.07 5.87 3.59
C VAL A 44 -11.03 4.95 4.34
N ALA A 45 -11.72 5.50 5.34
CA ALA A 45 -12.64 4.73 6.17
C ALA A 45 -14.03 4.63 5.52
N GLY A 46 -14.58 3.42 5.48
CA GLY A 46 -15.95 3.14 5.06
C GLY A 46 -16.26 3.43 3.59
N GLN A 47 -17.29 2.77 3.07
CA GLN A 47 -17.87 3.05 1.76
C GLN A 47 -19.38 3.18 1.98
N ARG A 48 -19.93 4.40 1.86
CA ARG A 48 -21.38 4.57 1.78
C ARG A 48 -21.75 4.84 0.34
N THR A 49 -22.53 3.94 -0.24
CA THR A 49 -23.20 4.19 -1.52
C THR A 49 -24.36 5.14 -1.25
N ASP A 50 -24.30 6.35 -1.78
CA ASP A 50 -25.44 7.26 -1.72
C ASP A 50 -26.59 6.75 -2.62
N SER A 51 -27.76 7.38 -2.53
CA SER A 51 -28.93 7.03 -3.35
C SER A 51 -28.70 7.20 -4.86
N LEU A 52 -27.58 7.82 -5.26
CA LEU A 52 -27.15 8.01 -6.65
C LEU A 52 -26.09 6.97 -7.08
N GLY A 53 -25.74 6.00 -6.22
CA GLY A 53 -24.75 4.97 -6.53
C GLY A 53 -23.30 5.40 -6.29
N THR A 54 -23.06 6.59 -5.75
CA THR A 54 -21.73 7.13 -5.51
C THR A 54 -21.17 6.59 -4.21
N THR A 55 -20.06 5.87 -4.29
CA THR A 55 -19.33 5.41 -3.11
C THR A 55 -18.52 6.55 -2.52
N ARG A 56 -18.94 7.08 -1.36
CA ARG A 56 -18.15 8.06 -0.61
C ARG A 56 -17.29 7.34 0.41
N GLY A 57 -15.98 7.54 0.30
CA GLY A 57 -15.00 7.18 1.32
C GLY A 57 -14.62 8.40 2.16
N TYR A 58 -14.33 8.18 3.43
CA TYR A 58 -13.91 9.24 4.34
C TYR A 58 -12.39 9.26 4.46
N PRO A 59 -11.69 10.21 3.80
CA PRO A 59 -10.23 10.27 3.86
C PRO A 59 -9.78 10.70 5.24
N LEU A 60 -8.84 9.96 5.79
CA LEU A 60 -8.20 10.19 7.08
C LEU A 60 -6.70 10.22 6.88
N ALA A 61 -6.04 11.12 7.59
CA ALA A 61 -4.60 11.27 7.56
C ALA A 61 -4.09 11.53 8.97
N TRP A 62 -3.10 10.76 9.39
CA TRP A 62 -2.41 10.95 10.67
C TRP A 62 -0.94 11.17 10.43
N ARG A 63 -0.34 12.09 11.18
CA ARG A 63 1.11 12.30 11.17
C ARG A 63 1.73 11.44 12.25
N VAL A 64 2.31 10.31 11.85
CA VAL A 64 2.93 9.36 12.77
C VAL A 64 4.40 9.69 12.96
N PRO A 65 4.90 9.81 14.21
CA PRO A 65 6.31 10.03 14.49
C PRO A 65 7.21 8.96 13.88
N CYS A 66 8.17 9.39 13.06
CA CYS A 66 9.09 8.51 12.34
C CYS A 66 10.43 9.21 12.15
N CYS A 67 11.54 8.50 12.40
CA CYS A 67 12.87 9.08 12.28
C CYS A 67 13.31 9.18 10.80
N PRO A 68 14.19 10.12 10.44
CA PRO A 68 14.64 10.29 9.06
C PRO A 68 15.22 9.03 8.44
N THR A 69 15.93 8.21 9.22
CA THR A 69 16.48 6.93 8.74
C THR A 69 15.37 5.96 8.36
N CYS A 70 14.32 5.84 9.18
CA CYS A 70 13.18 4.98 8.87
C CYS A 70 12.37 5.44 7.66
N ILE A 71 12.25 6.76 7.48
CA ILE A 71 11.65 7.36 6.28
C ILE A 71 12.50 7.04 5.04
N SER A 72 13.84 7.08 5.15
CA SER A 72 14.75 6.90 4.01
C SER A 72 14.79 5.48 3.43
N HIS A 73 14.42 4.47 4.23
CA HIS A 73 14.34 3.07 3.80
C HIS A 73 12.92 2.60 3.52
N GLN A 74 11.90 3.45 3.76
CA GLN A 74 10.52 3.19 3.39
C GLN A 74 10.37 3.33 1.87
N ILE A 75 10.87 2.34 1.14
CA ILE A 75 10.81 2.29 -0.32
C ILE A 75 9.58 1.46 -0.65
N GLY A 76 8.41 2.09 -0.61
CA GLY A 76 7.20 1.45 -1.10
C GLY A 76 7.40 1.04 -2.56
N VAL A 77 6.92 -0.14 -2.96
CA VAL A 77 6.67 -0.41 -4.37
C VAL A 77 5.62 0.62 -4.80
N PRO A 78 5.84 1.43 -5.86
CA PRO A 78 4.79 2.34 -6.30
C PRO A 78 3.65 1.43 -6.75
N SER A 79 2.55 1.45 -6.00
CA SER A 79 1.35 0.70 -6.28
C SER A 79 0.82 1.16 -7.64
N GLY A 80 1.25 0.47 -8.70
CA GLY A 80 0.97 0.91 -10.06
C GLY A 80 2.01 0.49 -11.08
N VAL A 81 3.29 0.26 -10.72
CA VAL A 81 4.29 -0.14 -11.74
C VAL A 81 3.90 -1.47 -12.38
N ALA A 82 3.54 -2.47 -11.56
CA ALA A 82 3.07 -3.76 -12.07
C ALA A 82 1.78 -3.62 -12.90
N THR A 83 0.83 -2.80 -12.43
CA THR A 83 -0.44 -2.55 -13.14
C THR A 83 -0.22 -1.86 -14.48
N VAL A 84 0.62 -0.82 -14.52
CA VAL A 84 0.95 -0.06 -15.74
C VAL A 84 1.66 -0.96 -16.74
N LEU A 85 2.62 -1.78 -16.30
CA LEU A 85 3.30 -2.74 -17.17
C LEU A 85 2.35 -3.81 -17.72
N LEU A 86 1.41 -4.29 -16.89
CA LEU A 86 0.41 -5.26 -17.32
C LEU A 86 -0.54 -4.65 -18.36
N VAL A 87 -1.04 -3.45 -18.12
CA VAL A 87 -1.92 -2.72 -19.06
C VAL A 87 -1.18 -2.42 -20.36
N ALA A 88 0.06 -1.90 -20.30
CA ALA A 88 0.87 -1.63 -21.47
C ALA A 88 1.19 -2.91 -22.27
N GLY A 89 1.50 -4.02 -21.58
CA GLY A 89 1.73 -5.31 -22.22
C GLY A 89 0.48 -5.85 -22.91
N LEU A 90 -0.68 -5.76 -22.25
CA LEU A 90 -1.96 -6.17 -22.84
C LEU A 90 -2.33 -5.34 -24.07
N LEU A 91 -2.19 -4.02 -24.00
CA LEU A 91 -2.43 -3.13 -25.15
C LEU A 91 -1.50 -3.46 -26.31
N THR A 92 -0.23 -3.73 -26.03
CA THR A 92 0.74 -4.14 -27.06
C THR A 92 0.31 -5.44 -27.74
N LEU A 93 -0.13 -6.44 -26.98
CA LEU A 93 -0.66 -7.69 -27.55
C LEU A 93 -1.89 -7.46 -28.43
N LEU A 94 -2.85 -6.65 -27.97
CA LEU A 94 -4.05 -6.34 -28.73
C LEU A 94 -3.73 -5.63 -30.05
N VAL A 95 -2.83 -4.64 -30.01
CA VAL A 95 -2.40 -3.91 -31.22
C VAL A 95 -1.70 -4.84 -32.20
N VAL A 96 -0.76 -5.67 -31.73
CA VAL A 96 -0.03 -6.61 -32.60
C VAL A 96 -0.98 -7.65 -33.19
N GLY A 97 -1.89 -8.22 -32.39
CA GLY A 97 -2.90 -9.17 -32.85
C GLY A 97 -3.84 -8.56 -33.89
N TYR A 98 -4.28 -7.30 -33.68
CA TYR A 98 -5.11 -6.58 -34.64
C TYR A 98 -4.37 -6.29 -35.95
N LEU A 99 -3.09 -5.92 -35.90
CA LEU A 99 -2.26 -5.72 -37.09
C LEU A 99 -2.05 -7.03 -37.87
N LEU A 100 -1.85 -8.16 -37.19
CA LEU A 100 -1.78 -9.48 -37.84
C LEU A 100 -3.09 -9.84 -38.54
N PHE A 101 -4.23 -9.47 -37.95
CA PHE A 101 -5.54 -9.64 -38.57
C PHE A 101 -5.69 -8.77 -39.83
N LEU A 102 -5.38 -7.47 -39.75
CA LEU A 102 -5.44 -6.55 -40.89
C LEU A 102 -4.50 -6.97 -42.03
N ALA A 103 -3.35 -7.55 -41.71
CA ALA A 103 -2.39 -8.07 -42.69
C ALA A 103 -2.81 -9.42 -43.32
N GLY A 104 -3.96 -9.98 -42.96
CA GLY A 104 -4.42 -11.29 -43.43
C GLY A 104 -3.59 -12.47 -42.90
N LEU A 105 -2.74 -12.23 -41.90
CA LEU A 105 -1.84 -13.23 -41.31
C LEU A 105 -2.48 -14.03 -40.17
N ALA A 106 -3.73 -13.74 -39.82
CA ALA A 106 -4.45 -14.42 -38.73
C ALA A 106 -4.57 -15.95 -38.92
N TYR A 107 -4.50 -16.45 -40.15
CA TYR A 107 -4.57 -17.88 -40.47
C TYR A 107 -3.20 -18.49 -40.81
N ASN A 108 -2.13 -17.68 -40.78
CA ASN A 108 -0.78 -18.14 -41.10
C ASN A 108 -0.16 -18.81 -39.87
N THR A 109 0.16 -20.10 -39.97
CA THR A 109 0.69 -20.90 -38.85
C THR A 109 1.98 -20.33 -38.27
N LEU A 110 2.88 -19.80 -39.10
CA LEU A 110 4.12 -19.17 -38.62
C LEU A 110 3.83 -17.87 -37.86
N ALA A 111 2.89 -17.06 -38.35
CA ALA A 111 2.48 -15.84 -37.66
C ALA A 111 1.82 -16.12 -36.30
N ILE A 112 0.97 -17.16 -36.23
CA ILE A 112 0.36 -17.62 -34.97
C ILE A 112 1.44 -18.10 -34.00
N LEU A 113 2.37 -18.95 -34.45
CA LEU A 113 3.47 -19.43 -33.61
C LEU A 113 4.34 -18.29 -33.08
N ALA A 114 4.70 -17.33 -33.95
CA ALA A 114 5.46 -16.15 -33.54
C ALA A 114 4.70 -15.30 -32.52
N TYR A 115 3.39 -15.14 -32.69
CA TYR A 115 2.54 -14.41 -31.74
C TYR A 115 2.44 -15.11 -30.38
N VAL A 116 2.32 -16.44 -30.35
CA VAL A 116 2.33 -17.22 -29.10
C VAL A 116 3.69 -17.10 -28.39
N VAL A 117 4.80 -17.19 -29.13
CA VAL A 117 6.14 -16.97 -28.57
C VAL A 117 6.27 -15.57 -27.99
N LEU A 118 5.77 -14.55 -28.70
CA LEU A 118 5.74 -13.17 -28.21
C LEU A 118 4.97 -13.04 -26.89
N ILE A 119 3.79 -13.66 -26.77
CA ILE A 119 3.01 -13.68 -25.52
C ILE A 119 3.83 -14.28 -24.38
N LEU A 120 4.48 -15.43 -24.61
CA LEU A 120 5.29 -16.11 -23.59
C LEU A 120 6.50 -15.26 -23.17
N VAL A 121 7.20 -14.66 -24.14
CA VAL A 121 8.36 -13.80 -23.88
C VAL A 121 7.96 -12.56 -23.10
N MET A 122 6.86 -11.89 -23.47
CA MET A 122 6.39 -10.71 -22.75
C MET A 122 5.84 -11.05 -21.36
N GLY A 123 5.11 -12.16 -21.23
CA GLY A 123 4.60 -12.63 -19.93
C GLY A 123 5.73 -12.98 -18.96
N TYR A 124 6.69 -13.81 -19.41
CA TYR A 124 7.83 -14.21 -18.60
C TYR A 124 8.79 -13.05 -18.34
N GLY A 125 9.09 -12.24 -19.36
CA GLY A 125 9.94 -11.05 -19.24
C GLY A 125 9.36 -10.02 -18.28
N GLY A 126 8.05 -9.77 -18.36
CA GLY A 126 7.33 -8.91 -17.42
C GLY A 126 7.40 -9.44 -15.99
N TYR A 127 7.20 -10.74 -15.79
CA TYR A 127 7.33 -11.40 -14.48
C TYR A 127 8.74 -11.25 -13.90
N VAL A 128 9.78 -11.57 -14.68
CA VAL A 128 11.18 -11.47 -14.23
C VAL A 128 11.54 -10.02 -13.91
N TYR A 129 11.11 -9.06 -14.74
CA TYR A 129 11.37 -7.65 -14.52
C TYR A 129 10.73 -7.13 -13.23
N VAL A 130 9.43 -7.40 -13.02
CA VAL A 130 8.73 -7.01 -11.78
C VAL A 130 9.38 -7.66 -10.56
N ARG A 131 9.71 -8.96 -10.63
CA ARG A 131 10.40 -9.67 -9.55
C ARG A 131 11.75 -9.05 -9.22
N ASN A 132 12.57 -8.73 -10.23
CA ASN A 132 13.89 -8.15 -10.02
C ASN A 132 13.82 -6.73 -9.45
N LEU A 133 12.83 -5.94 -9.87
CA LEU A 133 12.55 -4.63 -9.28
C LEU A 133 12.21 -4.74 -7.79
N THR A 134 11.35 -5.69 -7.42
CA THR A 134 11.00 -5.94 -6.01
C THR A 134 12.24 -6.33 -5.21
N LEU A 135 13.01 -7.31 -5.67
CA LEU A 135 14.23 -7.76 -4.98
C LEU A 135 15.28 -6.64 -4.84
N SER A 136 15.50 -5.86 -5.89
CA SER A 136 16.45 -4.74 -5.87
C SER A 136 16.02 -3.68 -4.85
N ARG A 137 14.72 -3.40 -4.74
CA ARG A 137 14.19 -2.47 -3.75
C ARG A 137 14.29 -3.03 -2.33
N GLU A 138 13.98 -4.31 -2.12
CA GLU A 138 14.17 -4.96 -0.82
C GLU A 138 15.63 -4.88 -0.38
N ALA A 139 16.58 -5.13 -1.28
CA ALA A 139 18.01 -5.02 -1.00
C ALA A 139 18.41 -3.59 -0.62
N LEU A 140 17.88 -2.59 -1.34
CA LEU A 140 18.14 -1.17 -1.07
C LEU A 140 17.47 -0.67 0.21
N ALA A 141 16.31 -1.22 0.56
CA ALA A 141 15.67 -0.97 1.85
C ALA A 141 16.53 -1.58 2.98
N ARG A 142 16.95 -2.85 2.85
CA ARG A 142 17.80 -3.52 3.84
C ARG A 142 19.13 -2.80 4.06
N SER A 143 19.77 -2.31 3.01
CA SER A 143 21.05 -1.60 3.14
C SER A 143 20.93 -0.26 3.87
N ARG A 144 19.72 0.32 3.94
CA ARG A 144 19.42 1.57 4.64
C ARG A 144 18.77 1.37 6.00
N MET A 145 18.40 0.14 6.36
CA MET A 145 17.81 -0.17 7.66
C MET A 145 18.88 -0.17 8.75
N LYS A 146 18.53 0.39 9.92
CA LYS A 146 19.32 0.20 11.14
C LYS A 146 19.09 -1.21 11.70
N PRO A 147 20.00 -1.74 12.54
CA PRO A 147 19.79 -3.01 13.23
C PRO A 147 18.52 -3.06 14.10
N THR A 148 18.06 -1.89 14.57
CA THR A 148 16.84 -1.74 15.38
C THR A 148 15.55 -1.67 14.54
N CYS A 149 15.65 -1.57 13.21
CA CYS A 149 14.49 -1.54 12.34
C CYS A 149 13.90 -2.96 12.19
N THR A 150 12.63 -3.12 12.56
CA THR A 150 11.93 -4.41 12.48
C THR A 150 11.40 -4.73 11.09
N ARG A 151 11.19 -3.72 10.23
CA ARG A 151 10.61 -3.86 8.89
C ARG A 151 11.14 -2.83 7.89
N GLN A 152 11.08 -3.21 6.61
CA GLN A 152 11.40 -2.34 5.47
C GLN A 152 10.29 -1.29 5.22
N GLU A 153 9.04 -1.72 5.37
CA GLU A 153 7.84 -0.89 5.26
C GLU A 153 7.52 -0.18 6.57
N LEU A 154 6.52 0.71 6.52
CA LEU A 154 6.06 1.40 7.72
C LEU A 154 5.52 0.40 8.75
N ALA A 155 5.98 0.55 10.00
CA ALA A 155 5.60 -0.35 11.09
C ALA A 155 4.17 -0.12 11.61
N VAL A 156 3.39 0.77 10.98
CA VAL A 156 1.98 0.98 11.25
C VAL A 156 1.18 1.02 9.94
N VAL A 157 0.04 0.35 9.93
CA VAL A 157 -0.93 0.39 8.84
C VAL A 157 -2.31 0.63 9.43
N ALA A 158 -3.13 1.44 8.77
CA ALA A 158 -4.52 1.64 9.12
C ALA A 158 -5.41 0.84 8.16
N THR A 159 -6.38 0.12 8.72
CA THR A 159 -7.48 -0.51 7.98
C THR A 159 -8.81 -0.10 8.60
N SER A 160 -9.93 -0.38 7.93
CA SER A 160 -11.26 -0.14 8.51
C SER A 160 -12.14 -1.36 8.39
N GLU A 161 -12.88 -1.60 9.45
CA GLU A 161 -14.02 -2.51 9.53
C GLU A 161 -15.29 -1.67 9.81
N THR A 162 -16.47 -2.27 9.77
CA THR A 162 -17.74 -1.55 9.99
C THR A 162 -17.74 -0.83 11.33
N GLY A 163 -17.75 0.51 11.29
CA GLY A 163 -17.76 1.39 12.47
C GLY A 163 -16.44 1.46 13.26
N ARG A 164 -15.34 0.89 12.73
CA ARG A 164 -14.03 0.88 13.41
C ARG A 164 -12.86 1.11 12.45
N ILE A 165 -11.87 1.86 12.91
CA ILE A 165 -10.56 1.98 12.25
C ILE A 165 -9.55 1.22 13.09
N ILE A 166 -8.76 0.37 12.45
CA ILE A 166 -7.83 -0.54 13.11
C ILE A 166 -6.41 -0.13 12.72
N PHE A 167 -5.66 0.33 13.71
CA PHE A 167 -4.23 0.55 13.58
C PHE A 167 -3.49 -0.73 13.92
N THR A 168 -2.69 -1.19 12.98
CA THR A 168 -1.92 -2.41 13.14
C THR A 168 -0.45 -2.07 13.23
N PHE A 169 0.15 -2.42 14.37
CA PHE A 169 1.52 -2.09 14.73
C PHE A 169 2.41 -3.33 14.69
N TYR A 170 3.60 -3.17 14.12
CA TYR A 170 4.63 -4.19 14.07
C TYR A 170 5.72 -4.01 15.13
N ASN A 171 5.77 -2.84 15.78
CA ASN A 171 6.58 -2.59 16.98
C ASN A 171 5.66 -2.69 18.22
N GLU A 172 5.83 -3.75 19.02
CA GLU A 172 4.93 -4.03 20.15
C GLU A 172 5.09 -3.03 21.29
N ALA A 173 6.32 -2.66 21.63
CA ALA A 173 6.58 -1.66 22.65
C ALA A 173 5.95 -0.31 22.29
N TYR A 174 6.00 0.07 21.01
CA TYR A 174 5.32 1.27 20.51
C TYR A 174 3.80 1.17 20.64
N ALA A 175 3.24 0.01 20.27
CA ALA A 175 1.80 -0.23 20.32
C ALA A 175 1.26 -0.16 21.76
N GLU A 176 2.03 -0.64 22.74
CA GLU A 176 1.67 -0.57 24.16
C GLU A 176 1.58 0.87 24.66
N GLU A 177 2.58 1.70 24.38
CA GLU A 177 2.53 3.11 24.77
C GLU A 177 1.42 3.85 24.01
N PHE A 178 1.23 3.54 22.73
CA PHE A 178 0.13 4.09 21.96
C PHE A 178 -1.23 3.72 22.59
N GLN A 179 -1.39 2.49 23.07
CA GLN A 179 -2.62 2.09 23.78
C GLN A 179 -2.80 2.83 25.11
N GLN A 180 -1.71 3.01 25.88
CA GLN A 180 -1.75 3.76 27.15
C GLN A 180 -2.16 5.22 26.94
N LEU A 181 -1.70 5.85 25.85
CA LEU A 181 -2.05 7.22 25.50
C LEU A 181 -3.49 7.35 24.97
N ASN A 182 -4.09 6.24 24.52
CA ASN A 182 -5.40 6.20 23.88
C ASN A 182 -6.31 5.15 24.53
N PRO A 183 -6.86 5.41 25.73
CA PRO A 183 -7.75 4.47 26.41
C PRO A 183 -9.05 4.19 25.65
N ALA A 184 -9.45 5.08 24.72
CA ALA A 184 -10.57 4.85 23.80
C ALA A 184 -10.27 3.79 22.72
N GLY A 185 -8.98 3.47 22.50
CA GLY A 185 -8.53 2.43 21.59
C GLY A 185 -8.62 1.06 22.25
N VAL A 186 -9.42 0.16 21.69
CA VAL A 186 -9.64 -1.19 22.22
C VAL A 186 -8.77 -2.19 21.45
N PRO A 187 -8.18 -3.22 22.08
CA PRO A 187 -7.54 -4.32 21.37
C PRO A 187 -8.51 -4.93 20.33
N ALA A 188 -7.99 -5.17 19.12
CA ALA A 188 -8.78 -5.64 17.97
C ALA A 188 -8.36 -7.03 17.49
#